data_AF-A0A6J4NFT5-F1
#
_entry.id   AF-A0A6J4NFT5-F1
#
_cell.length_a   1.000
_cell.length_b   1.000
_cell.length_c   1.000
_cell.angle_alpha   90.00
_cell.angle_beta   90.00
_cell.angle_gamma   90.00
#
_symmetry.space_group_name_H-M   'P 1'
#
loop_
_entity.id
_entity.type
_entity.pdbx_description
1 polymer ?
#
loop_
_entity_poly.entity_id
_entity_poly.type
_entity_poly.pdbx_seq_one_letter_code
_entity_poly.pdbx_strand_id
1 'polypeptide(L)' 'MAEHGPRVLRVCRAVVGPVAAEDAWSETFLAALVADPRLRPGSDVAAWLVTIAHRKAVDVV' A
#
# COMPACT_ATOMS: atom_id res chain seq x y z
N MET A 1 8.33 7.41 -2.42
CA MET A 1 7.55 6.21 -2.84
C MET A 1 8.36 4.91 -2.79
N ALA A 2 9.39 4.71 -3.62
CA ALA A 2 10.17 3.46 -3.64
C ALA A 2 10.79 3.09 -2.27
N GLU A 3 11.19 4.10 -1.48
CA GLU A 3 11.68 3.94 -0.11
C GLU A 3 10.68 3.27 0.86
N HIS A 4 9.38 3.35 0.57
CA HIS A 4 8.34 2.77 1.40
C HIS A 4 8.08 1.30 1.05
N GLY A 5 8.63 0.79 -0.06
CA GLY A 5 8.41 -0.56 -0.58
C GLY A 5 8.55 -1.64 0.50
N PRO A 6 9.69 -1.74 1.20
CA PRO A 6 9.88 -2.75 2.25
C PRO A 6 8.91 -2.62 3.43
N ARG A 7 8.51 -1.40 3.80
CA ARG A 7 7.54 -1.17 4.89
C ARG A 7 6.15 -1.64 4.49
N VAL A 8 5.69 -1.27 3.29
CA VAL A 8 4.37 -1.66 2.78
C VAL A 8 4.30 -3.17 2.59
N LEU A 9 5.36 -3.82 2.10
CA LEU A 9 5.40 -5.29 1.94
C LEU A 9 5.22 -6.02 3.28
N ARG A 10 5.80 -5.51 4.37
CA ARG A 10 5.59 -6.08 5.71
C ARG A 10 4.13 -5.96 6.15
N VAL A 11 3.46 -4.86 5.82
CA VAL A 11 2.04 -4.67 6.13
C VAL A 11 1.19 -5.63 5.31
N CYS A 12 1.40 -5.72 3.99
CA CYS A 12 0.68 -6.67 3.14
C CYS A 12 0.80 -8.10 3.66
N ARG A 13 2.02 -8.54 4.03
CA ARG A 13 2.24 -9.87 4.64
C ARG A 13 1.46 -10.07 5.94
N ALA A 14 1.34 -9.04 6.77
CA ALA A 14 0.60 -9.11 8.02
C ALA A 14 -0.93 -9.19 7.81
N VAL A 15 -1.45 -8.60 6.74
CA VAL A 15 -2.90 -8.53 6.48
C VAL A 15 -3.40 -9.72 5.64
N VAL A 16 -2.71 -10.06 4.54
CA VAL A 16 -3.17 -11.09 3.58
C VAL A 16 -2.32 -12.37 3.59
N GLY A 17 -1.32 -12.47 4.47
CA GLY A 17 -0.39 -13.58 4.50
C GLY A 17 0.65 -13.54 3.36
N PRO A 18 1.65 -14.44 3.38
CA PRO A 18 2.81 -14.36 2.49
C PRO A 18 2.50 -14.62 1.02
N VAL A 19 1.44 -15.39 0.71
CA VAL A 19 1.10 -15.79 -0.66
C VAL A 19 0.52 -14.62 -1.46
N ALA A 20 -0.43 -13.87 -0.88
CA ALA A 20 -1.08 -12.76 -1.56
C ALA A 20 -0.34 -11.41 -1.36
N ALA A 21 0.72 -11.37 -0.56
CA ALA A 21 1.36 -10.12 -0.15
C ALA A 21 1.99 -9.33 -1.30
N GLU A 22 2.61 -10.00 -2.27
CA GLU A 22 3.28 -9.29 -3.38
C GLU A 22 2.29 -8.68 -4.36
N ASP A 23 1.14 -9.33 -4.54
CA ASP A 23 0.04 -8.82 -5.37
C ASP A 23 -0.59 -7.60 -4.69
N ALA A 24 -0.96 -7.72 -3.42
CA ALA A 24 -1.48 -6.60 -2.61
C ALA A 24 -0.47 -5.42 -2.54
N TRP A 25 0.83 -5.71 -2.48
CA TRP A 25 1.88 -4.68 -2.53
C TRP A 25 1.91 -3.95 -3.87
N SER A 26 1.86 -4.70 -4.98
CA SER A 26 1.85 -4.13 -6.33
C SER A 26 0.62 -3.25 -6.56
N GLU A 27 -0.56 -3.74 -6.20
CA GLU A 27 -1.81 -2.98 -6.30
C GLU A 27 -1.79 -1.71 -5.45
N THR A 28 -1.20 -1.77 -4.25
CA THR A 28 -1.06 -0.60 -3.38
C THR A 28 -0.25 0.50 -4.07
N PHE A 29 0.89 0.16 -4.66
CA PHE A 29 1.74 1.14 -5.34
C PHE A 29 1.09 1.67 -6.62
N LEU A 30 0.41 0.82 -7.39
CA LEU A 30 -0.36 1.27 -8.56
C LEU A 30 -1.48 2.24 -8.17
N ALA A 31 -2.26 1.91 -7.15
CA ALA A 31 -3.31 2.79 -6.64
C ALA A 31 -2.75 4.10 -6.10
N ALA A 32 -1.59 4.05 -5.42
CA ALA A 32 -0.93 5.22 -4.90
C ALA A 32 -0.42 6.14 -6.01
N LEU A 33 0.19 5.61 -7.08
CA LEU A 33 0.63 6.42 -8.23
C LEU A 33 -0.53 7.15 -8.92
N VAL A 34 -1.71 6.51 -9.01
CA VAL A 34 -2.93 7.14 -9.55
C VAL A 34 -3.50 8.22 -8.61
N ALA A 35 -3.27 8.09 -7.30
CA ALA A 35 -3.82 8.99 -6.30
C ALA A 35 -2.87 10.13 -5.87
N ASP A 36 -1.57 9.96 -6.07
CA ASP A 36 -0.50 10.89 -5.67
C ASP A 36 -0.72 12.35 -6.11
N PRO A 37 -1.19 12.64 -7.35
CA PRO A 37 -1.45 14.02 -7.77
C PRO A 37 -2.51 14.75 -6.92
N ARG A 38 -3.31 14.01 -6.16
CA ARG A 38 -4.37 14.53 -5.28
C ARG A 38 -3.94 14.54 -3.81
N LEU A 39 -2.75 14.04 -3.48
CA LEU A 39 -2.25 14.00 -2.13
C LEU A 39 -1.90 15.41 -1.66
N ARG A 40 -2.37 15.78 -0.46
CA ARG A 40 -2.10 17.11 0.09
C ARG A 40 -0.60 17.23 0.45
N PRO A 41 0.05 18.37 0.15
CA PRO A 41 1.41 18.63 0.61
C PRO A 41 1.52 18.48 2.13
N GLY A 42 2.57 17.81 2.61
CA GLY A 42 2.79 17.56 4.03
C GLY A 42 2.03 16.35 4.60
N SER A 43 1.30 15.59 3.77
CA SER A 43 0.70 14.32 4.21
C SER A 43 1.77 13.31 4.61
N ASP A 44 1.52 12.51 5.65
CA ASP A 44 2.33 11.33 5.94
C ASP A 44 2.08 10.26 4.87
N VAL A 45 2.96 10.23 3.87
CA VAL A 45 2.92 9.30 2.73
C VAL A 45 2.91 7.85 3.21
N ALA A 46 3.62 7.55 4.29
CA ALA A 46 3.75 6.18 4.75
C ALA A 46 2.48 5.72 5.49
N ALA A 47 1.87 6.56 6.33
CA ALA A 47 0.56 6.27 6.91
C ALA A 47 -0.53 6.15 5.84
N TRP A 48 -0.46 7.00 4.80
CA TRP A 48 -1.39 6.94 3.68
C TRP A 48 -1.25 5.64 2.86
N LEU A 49 -0.02 5.21 2.56
CA LEU A 49 0.24 3.93 1.89
C LEU A 49 -0.28 2.73 2.68
N VAL A 50 -0.12 2.73 4.01
CA VAL A 50 -0.67 1.68 4.88
C VAL A 50 -2.20 1.61 4.79
N THR A 51 -2.86 2.76 4.65
CA THR A 51 -4.31 2.85 4.48
C THR A 51 -4.76 2.24 3.15
N ILE A 52 -4.04 2.53 2.05
CA ILE A 52 -4.32 1.92 0.75
C ILE A 52 -4.12 0.40 0.82
N ALA A 53 -3.02 -0.07 1.42
CA ALA A 53 -2.72 -1.49 1.54
C ALA A 53 -3.81 -2.26 2.31
N HIS A 54 -4.30 -1.70 3.42
CA HIS A 54 -5.41 -2.32 4.16
C HIS A 54 -6.71 -2.36 3.33
N ARG A 55 -7.02 -1.29 2.59
CA ARG A 55 -8.22 -1.26 1.76
C ARG A 55 -8.16 -2.30 0.63
N LYS A 56 -7.00 -2.42 -0.03
CA LYS A 56 -6.79 -3.42 -1.09
C LYS A 56 -6.77 -4.85 -0.58
N ALA A 57 -6.18 -5.07 0.59
CA ALA A 57 -6.18 -6.37 1.22
C ALA A 57 -7.59 -6.91 1.54
N VAL A 58 -8.54 -6.04 1.88
CA VAL A 58 -9.93 -6.43 2.11
C VAL A 58 -10.64 -6.84 0.82
N ASP A 59 -10.25 -6.30 -0.34
CA ASP A 59 -10.82 -6.65 -1.64
C ASP A 59 -10.36 -8.05 -2.14
N VAL A 60 -9.26 -8.59 -1.58
CA VAL A 60 -8.66 -9.88 -1.98
C VAL A 60 -9.25 -11.07 -1.21
N VAL A 61 -9.97 -10.83 -0.10
CA VAL A 61 -10.53 -11.84 0.81
C VAL A 61 -12.00 -12.13 0.51
#